data_AF-A0A355I7X0-F1
#
_entry.id   AF-A0A355I7X0-F1
#
_cell.length_a   1.000
_cell.length_b   1.000
_cell.length_c   1.000
_cell.angle_alpha   90.00
_cell.angle_beta   90.00
_cell.angle_gamma   90.00
#
_symmetry.space_group_name_H-M   'P 1'
#
loop_
_entity.id
_entity.type
_entity.pdbx_description
1 polymer ?
#
loop_
_entity_poly.entity_id
_entity_poly.type
_entity_poly.pdbx_seq_one_letter_code
_entity_poly.pdbx_strand_id
1 'polypeptide(L)' 'PAQPPIGIWAPGYQPSQWVIRGRGWGHGVGMSQWGAMAMAERGHTFDEILKYYYQGITIESKNR' A
#
# COMPACT_ATOMS: atom_id res chain seq x y z
N PRO A 1 -1.51 9.56 -26.28
CA PRO A 1 -2.17 10.82 -26.67
C PRO A 1 -1.32 11.60 -27.68
N ALA A 2 -1.90 11.91 -28.84
CA ALA A 2 -1.22 12.61 -29.92
C ALA A 2 -0.77 14.01 -29.46
N GLN A 3 0.48 14.38 -29.78
CA GLN A 3 1.02 15.70 -29.46
C GLN A 3 0.26 16.78 -30.25
N PRO A 4 -0.05 17.94 -29.64
CA PRO A 4 -0.66 19.04 -30.39
C PRO A 4 0.33 19.60 -31.43
N PRO A 5 -0.13 20.01 -32.62
CA PRO A 5 0.75 20.56 -33.64
C PRO A 5 1.36 21.88 -33.18
N ILE A 6 2.63 22.09 -33.55
CA ILE A 6 3.38 23.32 -33.28
C ILE A 6 2.77 24.50 -34.05
N GLY A 7 1.87 25.22 -33.39
CA GLY A 7 1.20 26.40 -33.90
C GLY A 7 0.83 27.31 -32.76
N ILE A 8 1.31 28.54 -32.84
CA ILE A 8 1.19 29.58 -31.83
C ILE A 8 -0.30 29.87 -31.59
N TRP A 9 -0.74 29.87 -30.32
CA TRP A 9 -2.06 30.29 -29.81
C TRP A 9 -3.24 29.29 -29.86
N ALA A 10 -3.32 28.42 -28.87
CA ALA A 10 -4.62 27.96 -28.34
C ALA A 10 -4.84 28.57 -26.93
N PRO A 11 -5.30 29.83 -26.82
CA PRO A 11 -5.61 30.46 -25.55
C PRO A 11 -6.82 29.75 -24.94
N GLY A 12 -6.56 28.77 -24.06
CA GLY A 12 -7.61 27.97 -23.43
C GLY A 12 -7.32 26.48 -23.32
N TYR A 13 -6.18 25.98 -23.83
CA TYR A 13 -5.75 24.61 -23.53
C TYR A 13 -5.32 24.49 -22.06
N GLN A 14 -6.27 24.16 -21.19
CA GLN A 14 -6.02 23.71 -19.83
C GLN A 14 -6.09 22.19 -19.84
N PRO A 15 -4.97 21.45 -19.72
CA PRO A 15 -5.05 20.01 -19.60
C PRO A 15 -5.94 19.66 -18.40
N SER A 16 -6.91 18.76 -18.61
CA SER A 16 -7.78 18.30 -17.54
C SER A 16 -6.92 17.68 -16.44
N GLN A 17 -6.87 18.33 -15.27
CA GLN A 17 -6.14 17.82 -14.11
C GLN A 17 -7.04 16.90 -13.31
N TRP A 18 -6.60 15.64 -13.15
CA TRP A 18 -7.26 14.66 -12.29
C TRP A 18 -6.40 14.43 -11.05
N VAL A 19 -6.96 14.72 -9.87
CA VAL A 19 -6.30 14.43 -8.58
C VAL A 19 -6.91 13.16 -8.01
N ILE A 20 -6.15 12.06 -8.06
CA ILE A 20 -6.55 10.79 -7.45
C ILE A 20 -5.89 10.69 -6.08
N ARG A 21 -6.70 10.54 -5.04
CA ARG A 21 -6.22 10.36 -3.66
C ARG A 21 -6.45 8.90 -3.24
N GLY A 22 -5.37 8.17 -3.03
CA GLY A 22 -5.38 6.80 -2.49
C GLY A 22 -4.84 6.73 -1.06
N ARG A 23 -5.01 5.57 -0.42
CA ARG A 23 -4.42 5.24 0.89
C ARG A 23 -3.89 3.81 0.85
N GLY A 24 -2.87 3.53 1.66
CA GLY A 24 -2.22 2.22 1.71
C GLY A 24 -1.21 2.01 0.59
N TRP A 25 -0.38 0.98 0.73
CA TRP A 25 0.62 0.57 -0.25
C TRP A 25 0.70 -0.96 -0.27
N GLY A 26 0.39 -1.57 -1.42
CA GLY A 26 0.31 -3.02 -1.59
C GLY A 26 -1.11 -3.53 -1.88
N HIS A 27 -1.26 -4.86 -1.96
CA HIS A 27 -2.52 -5.52 -2.35
C HIS A 27 -3.55 -5.61 -1.21
N GLY A 28 -3.18 -5.21 0.01
CA GLY A 28 -4.12 -5.07 1.14
C GLY A 28 -4.63 -6.39 1.74
N VAL A 29 -3.96 -7.52 1.49
CA VAL A 29 -4.35 -8.84 2.02
C VAL A 29 -3.26 -9.37 2.96
N GLY A 30 -3.67 -9.98 4.07
CA GLY A 30 -2.76 -10.54 5.05
C GLY A 30 -2.17 -9.47 5.97
N MET A 31 -0.85 -9.50 6.14
CA MET A 31 -0.16 -8.66 7.12
C MET A 31 0.24 -7.28 6.58
N SER A 32 -0.19 -6.22 7.29
CA SER A 32 0.38 -4.88 7.11
C SER A 32 1.75 -4.79 7.77
N GLN A 33 2.80 -4.50 6.99
CA GLN A 33 4.17 -4.36 7.51
C GLN A 33 4.26 -3.23 8.55
N TRP A 34 3.70 -2.06 8.24
CA TRP A 34 3.66 -0.92 9.17
C TRP A 34 2.82 -1.22 10.41
N GLY A 35 1.73 -1.97 10.27
CA GLY A 35 0.92 -2.37 11.41
C GLY A 35 1.62 -3.39 12.30
N ALA A 36 2.35 -4.35 11.73
CA ALA A 36 3.20 -5.29 12.47
C ALA A 36 4.31 -4.58 13.25
N MET A 37 4.96 -3.59 12.63
CA MET A 37 5.97 -2.75 13.30
C MET A 37 5.36 -2.00 14.49
N ALA A 38 4.21 -1.33 14.31
CA ALA A 38 3.53 -0.62 15.39
C ALA A 38 3.08 -1.55 16.54
N MET A 39 2.72 -2.81 16.24
CA MET A 39 2.44 -3.80 17.27
C MET A 39 3.71 -4.21 18.02
N ALA A 40 4.82 -4.42 17.32
CA ALA A 40 6.11 -4.74 17.95
C ALA A 40 6.60 -3.60 18.86
N GLU A 41 6.44 -2.33 18.43
CA GLU A 41 6.74 -1.15 19.25
C GLU A 41 5.89 -1.05 20.52
N ARG A 42 4.69 -1.67 20.51
CA ARG A 42 3.81 -1.80 21.67
C ARG A 42 4.11 -3.04 22.53
N GLY A 43 5.14 -3.80 22.19
CA GLY A 43 5.60 -4.96 22.95
C GLY A 43 4.96 -6.30 22.56
N HIS A 44 4.19 -6.36 21.47
CA HIS A 44 3.65 -7.63 20.99
C HIS A 44 4.74 -8.55 20.46
N THR A 45 4.63 -9.84 20.77
CA THR A 45 5.54 -10.85 20.24
C THR A 45 5.23 -11.18 18.78
N PHE A 46 6.18 -11.79 18.07
CA PHE A 46 5.99 -12.13 16.66
C PHE A 46 4.79 -13.07 16.44
N ASP A 47 4.51 -13.98 17.37
CA ASP A 47 3.43 -14.94 17.27
C ASP A 47 2.06 -14.29 17.52
N GLU A 48 1.97 -13.32 18.42
CA GLU A 48 0.76 -12.49 18.61
C GLU A 48 0.44 -11.68 17.35
N ILE A 49 1.46 -11.07 16.75
CA ILE A 49 1.32 -10.31 15.50
C ILE A 49 0.82 -11.22 14.37
N LEU A 50 1.43 -12.41 14.20
CA LEU A 50 1.01 -13.35 13.16
C LEU A 50 -0.42 -13.83 13.36
N LYS A 51 -0.82 -14.18 14.59
CA LYS A 51 -2.18 -14.62 14.93
C LYS A 51 -3.23 -13.51 14.76
N TYR A 52 -2.84 -12.24 14.91
CA TYR A 52 -3.71 -11.10 14.64
C TYR A 52 -4.06 -10.99 13.14
N TYR A 53 -3.06 -11.11 12.27
CA TYR A 53 -3.26 -10.96 10.81
C TYR A 53 -3.77 -12.23 10.13
N TYR A 54 -3.46 -13.40 10.69
CA TYR A 54 -3.81 -14.70 10.12
C TYR A 54 -4.55 -15.52 11.16
N GLN A 55 -5.88 -15.51 11.09
CA GLN A 55 -6.72 -16.20 12.06
C GLN A 55 -6.67 -17.72 11.84
N GLY A 56 -6.60 -18.48 12.94
CA GLY A 56 -6.64 -19.95 12.91
C GLY A 56 -5.34 -20.62 12.46
N ILE A 57 -4.21 -19.89 12.40
CA ILE A 57 -2.91 -20.49 12.07
C ILE A 57 -2.26 -21.18 13.28
N THR A 58 -1.42 -22.17 12.99
CA THR A 58 -0.45 -22.73 13.92
C THR A 58 0.96 -22.32 13.47
N ILE A 59 1.84 -22.04 14.42
CA ILE A 59 3.23 -21.67 14.15
C ILE A 59 4.10 -22.88 14.46
N GLU A 60 4.81 -23.38 13.46
CA GLU A 60 5.69 -24.54 13.58
C GLU A 60 7.14 -24.15 13.30
N SER A 61 8.06 -24.67 14.11
CA SER A 61 9.48 -24.59 13.81
C SER A 61 9.83 -25.70 12.83
N LYS A 62 10.36 -25.34 11.66
CA LYS A 62 10.91 -26.32 10.73
C LYS A 62 12.40 -26.47 11.00
N ASN A 63 12.80 -27.65 11.49
CA ASN A 63 14.21 -28.01 11.52
C ASN A 63 14.72 -28.13 10.09
N ARG A 64 15.82 -27.43 9.80
CA ARG A 64 16.40 -27.35 8.47
C ARG A 64 17.41 -28.47 8.24
#